data_AF-A0A931SYR4-F1
#
_entry.id   AF-A0A931SYR4-F1
#
_cell.length_a   1.000
_cell.length_b   1.000
_cell.length_c   1.000
_cell.angle_alpha   90.00
_cell.angle_beta   90.00
_cell.angle_gamma   90.00
#
_symmetry.space_group_name_H-M   'P 1'
#
loop_
_entity.id
_entity.type
_entity.pdbx_description
1 polymer ?
#
loop_
_entity_poly.entity_id
_entity_poly.type
_entity_poly.pdbx_seq_one_letter_code
_entity_poly.pdbx_strand_id
1 'polypeptide(L)'
;MSAQEPESSPYRILYVSAAGQVGGAEKSLLDLLDGLDRSRFEPAVAFPAGGDLAEELARREIPLSLVSLSRFRRTWNPFQLAGYAFRWCRGASDVRQVIDFRKPDVVHANGDMAQVYVGKAGRARPAARVWHVRDTASPVWLRRRLAARADRIIAVSHSVEKALVSQGIPAEKIRVVLNGIDTKPFESVPPPPEGPATVGMV
;
A
#
# COMPACT_ATOMS: atom_id res chain seq x y z
N MET A 1 16.76 36.70 18.65
CA MET A 1 16.13 35.57 19.37
C MET A 1 15.25 34.85 18.37
N SER A 2 15.76 33.82 17.71
CA SER A 2 14.98 33.03 16.75
C SER A 2 14.13 32.06 17.57
N ALA A 3 12.80 32.16 17.45
CA ALA A 3 11.90 31.18 18.02
C ALA A 3 12.16 29.84 17.32
N GLN A 4 12.67 28.85 18.05
CA GLN A 4 12.64 27.46 17.62
C GLN A 4 11.17 27.04 17.58
N GLU A 5 10.64 26.81 16.39
CA GLU A 5 9.42 26.01 16.24
C GLU A 5 9.69 24.65 16.92
N PRO A 6 8.76 24.13 17.72
CA PRO A 6 8.95 22.83 18.34
C PRO A 6 9.10 21.80 17.22
N GLU A 7 10.23 21.09 17.17
CA GLU A 7 10.42 19.93 16.28
C GLU A 7 9.27 18.96 16.53
N SER A 8 8.28 18.95 15.62
CA SER A 8 7.16 18.04 15.70
C SER A 8 7.68 16.62 15.55
N SER A 9 7.30 15.72 16.46
CA SER A 9 7.65 14.30 16.32
C SER A 9 7.29 13.76 14.93
N PRO A 10 8.10 12.87 14.36
CA PRO A 10 7.87 12.36 13.01
C PRO A 10 6.49 11.69 12.92
N TYR A 11 5.83 11.83 11.77
CA TYR A 11 4.55 11.17 11.51
C TYR A 11 4.77 9.66 11.39
N ARG A 12 4.06 8.89 12.21
CA ARG A 12 4.13 7.43 12.17
C ARG A 12 3.21 6.89 11.09
N ILE A 13 3.77 6.13 10.17
CA ILE A 13 3.05 5.58 9.03
C ILE A 13 3.09 4.05 9.10
N LEU A 14 1.92 3.43 9.18
CA LEU A 14 1.79 1.99 9.01
C LEU A 14 1.40 1.68 7.57
N TYR A 15 2.33 1.14 6.79
CA TYR A 15 2.05 0.57 5.49
C TYR A 15 1.50 -0.84 5.64
N VAL A 16 0.39 -1.16 4.99
CA VAL A 16 -0.19 -2.51 4.97
C VAL A 16 -0.05 -3.07 3.58
N SER A 17 0.71 -4.16 3.42
CA SER A 17 0.87 -4.87 2.16
C SER A 17 0.19 -6.23 2.20
N ALA A 18 -0.47 -6.62 1.11
CA ALA A 18 -1.23 -7.87 1.05
C ALA A 18 -0.40 -9.09 0.58
N ALA A 19 0.92 -8.94 0.44
CA ALA A 19 1.86 -10.00 0.12
C ALA A 19 3.15 -9.86 0.92
N GLY A 20 3.76 -10.99 1.28
CA GLY A 20 5.12 -11.05 1.81
C GLY A 20 6.18 -11.33 0.75
N GLN A 21 5.78 -11.58 -0.50
CA GLN A 21 6.69 -11.63 -1.65
C GLN A 21 6.77 -10.25 -2.30
N VAL A 22 7.97 -9.85 -2.69
CA VAL A 22 8.22 -8.61 -3.43
C VAL A 22 7.72 -8.76 -4.87
N GLY A 23 6.61 -8.10 -5.18
CA GLY A 23 6.16 -7.82 -6.54
C GLY A 23 6.33 -6.33 -6.88
N GLY A 24 5.70 -5.87 -7.97
CA GLY A 24 5.82 -4.47 -8.39
C GLY A 24 5.28 -3.46 -7.35
N ALA A 25 4.22 -3.82 -6.62
CA ALA A 25 3.64 -2.97 -5.59
C ALA A 25 4.55 -2.85 -4.34
N GLU A 26 5.17 -3.96 -3.95
CA GLU A 26 6.12 -4.04 -2.84
C GLU A 26 7.46 -3.40 -3.21
N LYS A 27 7.94 -3.58 -4.45
CA LYS A 27 9.15 -2.91 -4.95
C LYS A 27 9.01 -1.39 -4.89
N SER A 28 7.89 -0.86 -5.40
CA SER A 28 7.58 0.57 -5.28
C SER A 28 7.45 1.04 -3.83
N LEU A 29 7.00 0.18 -2.90
CA LEU A 29 6.98 0.49 -1.47
C LEU A 29 8.40 0.54 -0.90
N LEU A 30 9.26 -0.41 -1.25
CA LEU A 30 10.67 -0.41 -0.80
C LEU A 30 11.41 0.83 -1.32
N ASP A 31 11.24 1.19 -2.60
CA ASP A 31 11.85 2.39 -3.17
C ASP A 31 11.35 3.66 -2.47
N LEU A 32 10.06 3.72 -2.09
CA LEU A 32 9.52 4.79 -1.26
C LEU A 32 10.18 4.84 0.12
N LEU A 33 10.37 3.69 0.77
CA LEU A 33 11.00 3.60 2.09
C LEU A 33 12.47 4.03 2.04
N ASP A 34 13.18 3.71 0.96
CA ASP A 34 14.58 4.09 0.75
C ASP A 34 14.75 5.61 0.58
N GLY A 35 13.79 6.27 -0.08
CA GLY A 35 13.76 7.73 -0.26
C GLY A 35 13.04 8.51 0.85
N LEU A 36 12.54 7.85 1.90
CA LEU A 36 11.72 8.48 2.93
C LEU A 36 12.56 9.29 3.91
N ASP A 37 12.25 10.57 4.08
CA ASP A 37 12.86 11.42 5.10
C ASP A 37 12.47 10.97 6.52
N ARG A 38 13.42 10.32 7.22
CA ARG A 38 13.21 9.73 8.55
C ARG A 38 13.14 10.75 9.68
N SER A 39 13.53 12.00 9.44
CA SER A 39 13.32 13.09 10.41
C SER A 39 11.84 13.49 10.49
N ARG A 40 11.10 13.29 9.40
CA ARG A 40 9.68 13.67 9.26
C ARG A 40 8.73 12.50 9.33
N PHE A 41 9.19 11.29 8.99
CA PHE A 41 8.34 10.10 8.87
C PHE A 41 8.97 8.87 9.51
N GLU A 42 8.21 8.20 10.35
CA GLU A 42 8.59 6.94 11.00
C GLU A 42 7.74 5.79 10.41
N PRO A 43 8.27 5.02 9.44
CA PRO A 43 7.49 3.97 8.79
C PRO A 43 7.56 2.64 9.55
N ALA A 44 6.47 1.90 9.48
CA ALA A 44 6.40 0.48 9.82
C ALA A 44 5.57 -0.25 8.75
N VAL A 45 5.79 -1.57 8.60
CA VAL A 45 5.09 -2.36 7.57
C VAL A 45 4.40 -3.58 8.18
N ALA A 46 3.12 -3.76 7.88
CA ALA A 46 2.35 -4.95 8.21
C ALA A 46 2.02 -5.76 6.94
N PHE A 47 2.32 -7.06 6.94
CA PHE A 47 2.15 -7.93 5.78
C PHE A 47 2.00 -9.41 6.19
N PRO A 48 1.47 -10.30 5.33
CA PRO A 48 1.42 -11.73 5.63
C PRO A 48 2.81 -12.36 5.54
N ALA A 49 3.06 -13.36 6.38
CA ALA A 49 4.30 -14.13 6.32
C ALA A 49 4.47 -14.85 4.96
N GLY A 50 5.72 -15.16 4.64
CA GLY A 50 6.11 -15.89 3.43
C GLY A 50 6.55 -14.96 2.29
N GLY A 51 7.76 -15.19 1.80
CA GLY A 51 8.44 -14.38 0.79
C GLY A 51 9.61 -13.57 1.36
N ASP A 52 10.21 -12.76 0.50
CA ASP A 52 11.43 -11.98 0.70
C ASP A 52 11.22 -10.58 1.29
N LEU A 53 9.97 -10.11 1.43
CA LEU A 53 9.69 -8.76 1.96
C LEU A 53 10.19 -8.58 3.40
N ALA A 54 10.15 -9.63 4.23
CA ALA A 54 10.67 -9.56 5.60
C ALA A 54 12.18 -9.26 5.62
N GLU A 55 12.94 -9.90 4.74
CA GLU A 55 14.39 -9.74 4.62
C GLU A 55 14.75 -8.37 4.04
N GLU A 56 13.99 -7.89 3.05
CA GLU A 56 14.15 -6.54 2.50
C GLU A 56 13.87 -5.44 3.53
N LEU A 57 12.86 -5.61 4.39
CA LEU A 57 12.54 -4.67 5.45
C LEU A 57 13.56 -4.71 6.59
N ALA A 58 14.04 -5.90 6.97
CA ALA A 58 15.07 -6.06 7.99
C ALA A 58 16.38 -5.38 7.58
N ARG A 59 16.80 -5.52 6.31
CA ARG A 59 17.99 -4.83 5.76
C ARG A 59 17.91 -3.31 5.80
N ARG A 60 16.68 -2.76 5.82
CA ARG A 60 16.40 -1.32 5.91
C ARG A 60 16.09 -0.87 7.34
N GLU A 61 16.23 -1.77 8.31
CA GLU A 61 15.89 -1.53 9.72
C GLU A 61 14.45 -1.03 9.92
N ILE A 62 13.52 -1.50 9.07
CA ILE A 62 12.11 -1.10 9.12
C ILE A 62 11.35 -2.01 10.07
N PRO A 63 10.66 -1.44 11.09
CA PRO A 63 9.79 -2.22 11.95
C PRO A 63 8.72 -2.97 11.15
N LEU A 64 8.67 -4.28 11.35
CA LEU A 64 7.69 -5.15 10.68
C LEU A 64 6.64 -5.71 11.64
N SER A 65 5.51 -6.16 11.10
CA SER A 65 4.45 -6.84 11.84
C SER A 65 3.75 -7.87 10.94
N LEU A 66 3.72 -9.13 11.37
CA LEU A 66 3.06 -10.18 10.59
C LEU A 66 1.56 -10.18 10.86
N VAL A 67 0.74 -10.23 9.80
CA VAL A 67 -0.73 -10.19 9.87
C VAL A 67 -1.34 -11.25 8.96
N SER A 68 -2.47 -11.84 9.34
CA SER A 68 -3.11 -12.94 8.59
C SER A 68 -3.91 -12.44 7.37
N LEU A 69 -3.25 -11.87 6.36
CA LEU A 69 -3.91 -11.40 5.14
C LEU A 69 -3.99 -12.51 4.09
N SER A 70 -5.18 -12.73 3.55
CA SER A 70 -5.47 -13.77 2.56
C SER A 70 -5.96 -13.14 1.27
N ARG A 71 -5.51 -13.70 0.14
CA ARG A 71 -6.11 -13.40 -1.16
C ARG A 71 -7.33 -14.29 -1.37
N PHE A 72 -8.43 -13.68 -1.82
CA PHE A 72 -9.67 -14.41 -2.11
C PHE A 72 -9.69 -14.83 -3.57
N ARG A 73 -10.04 -16.09 -3.82
CA ARG A 73 -10.32 -16.59 -5.16
C ARG A 73 -11.83 -16.72 -5.31
N ARG A 74 -12.34 -16.56 -6.53
CA ARG A 74 -13.76 -16.76 -6.81
C ARG A 74 -14.12 -18.23 -6.55
N THR A 75 -15.11 -18.46 -5.70
CA THR A 75 -15.62 -19.79 -5.37
C THR A 75 -17.12 -19.69 -5.11
N TRP A 76 -17.85 -20.76 -5.41
CA TRP A 76 -19.28 -20.90 -5.11
C TRP A 76 -19.51 -21.87 -3.94
N ASN A 77 -18.44 -22.46 -3.39
CA ASN A 77 -18.53 -23.40 -2.28
C ASN A 77 -18.78 -22.64 -0.95
N PRO A 78 -19.92 -22.88 -0.26
CA PRO A 78 -20.29 -22.14 0.95
C PRO A 78 -19.31 -22.35 2.11
N PHE A 79 -18.71 -23.53 2.26
CA PHE A 79 -17.70 -23.79 3.30
C PHE A 79 -16.42 -23.01 3.06
N GLN A 80 -16.01 -22.88 1.78
CA GLN A 80 -14.86 -22.04 1.43
C GLN A 80 -15.17 -20.56 1.66
N LEU A 81 -16.39 -20.10 1.36
CA LEU A 81 -16.83 -18.72 1.63
C LEU A 81 -16.84 -18.42 3.13
N ALA A 82 -17.34 -19.34 3.97
CA ALA A 82 -17.28 -19.21 5.43
C ALA A 82 -15.83 -19.15 5.92
N GLY A 83 -14.95 -20.01 5.39
CA GLY A 83 -13.52 -19.96 5.68
C GLY A 83 -12.84 -18.66 5.21
N TYR A 84 -13.29 -18.04 4.12
CA TYR A 84 -12.84 -16.71 3.71
C TYR A 84 -13.33 -15.62 4.64
N ALA A 85 -14.59 -15.66 5.07
CA ALA A 85 -15.14 -14.70 6.02
C ALA A 85 -14.38 -14.76 7.37
N PHE A 86 -14.09 -15.96 7.87
CA PHE A 86 -13.29 -16.15 9.08
C PHE A 86 -11.88 -15.56 8.92
N ARG A 87 -11.17 -15.91 7.83
CA ARG A 87 -9.83 -15.38 7.55
C ARG A 87 -9.83 -13.86 7.35
N TRP A 88 -10.88 -13.31 6.75
CA TRP A 88 -11.04 -11.88 6.59
C TRP A 88 -11.18 -11.17 7.93
N CYS A 89 -12.07 -11.67 8.80
CA CYS A 89 -12.27 -11.13 10.15
C CYS A 89 -11.00 -11.23 11.00
N ARG A 90 -10.30 -12.38 10.95
CA ARG A 90 -9.03 -12.57 11.64
C ARG A 90 -7.98 -11.59 11.14
N GLY A 91 -7.75 -11.50 9.83
CA GLY A 91 -6.76 -10.56 9.27
C GLY A 91 -7.09 -9.09 9.58
N ALA A 92 -8.37 -8.72 9.59
CA ALA A 92 -8.78 -7.36 9.98
C ALA A 92 -8.56 -7.10 11.48
N SER A 93 -8.72 -8.12 12.33
CA SER A 93 -8.38 -8.06 13.75
C SER A 93 -6.88 -7.92 13.96
N ASP A 94 -6.05 -8.68 13.23
CA ASP A 94 -4.59 -8.58 13.31
C ASP A 94 -4.11 -7.16 12.92
N VAL A 95 -4.65 -6.62 11.81
CA VAL A 95 -4.36 -5.23 11.40
C VAL A 95 -4.78 -4.24 12.48
N ARG A 96 -5.95 -4.43 13.10
CA ARG A 96 -6.40 -3.58 14.20
C ARG A 96 -5.46 -3.63 15.40
N GLN A 97 -5.00 -4.83 15.80
CA GLN A 97 -4.05 -4.99 16.90
C GLN A 97 -2.73 -4.28 16.61
N VAL A 98 -2.22 -4.36 15.38
CA VAL A 98 -1.01 -3.62 14.97
C VAL A 98 -1.25 -2.11 15.04
N ILE A 99 -2.41 -1.62 14.59
CA ILE A 99 -2.77 -0.20 14.71
C ILE A 99 -2.84 0.23 16.19
N ASP A 100 -3.43 -0.58 17.06
CA ASP A 100 -3.57 -0.27 18.49
C ASP A 100 -2.21 -0.26 19.21
N PHE A 101 -1.31 -1.17 18.81
CA PHE A 101 0.04 -1.27 19.34
C PHE A 101 0.96 -0.14 18.85
N ARG A 102 1.04 0.06 17.52
CA ARG A 102 1.94 1.05 16.87
C ARG A 102 1.42 2.48 17.00
N LYS A 103 0.11 2.66 17.13
CA LYS A 103 -0.58 3.96 17.21
C LYS A 103 -0.20 4.90 16.06
N PRO A 104 -0.25 4.45 14.78
CA PRO A 104 0.18 5.28 13.66
C PRO A 104 -0.73 6.49 13.47
N ASP A 105 -0.17 7.55 12.90
CA ASP A 105 -0.90 8.75 12.50
C ASP A 105 -1.54 8.57 11.11
N VAL A 106 -0.93 7.70 10.28
CA VAL A 106 -1.43 7.30 8.96
C VAL A 106 -1.40 5.77 8.80
N VAL A 107 -2.49 5.19 8.30
CA VAL A 107 -2.54 3.80 7.84
C VAL A 107 -2.65 3.80 6.32
N HIS A 108 -1.61 3.31 5.65
CA HIS A 108 -1.49 3.31 4.20
C HIS A 108 -1.70 1.91 3.63
N ALA A 109 -2.85 1.67 3.01
CA ALA A 109 -3.13 0.42 2.31
C ALA A 109 -2.42 0.39 0.95
N ASN A 110 -1.41 -0.47 0.81
CA ASN A 110 -0.64 -0.68 -0.42
C ASN A 110 -1.40 -1.61 -1.40
N GLY A 111 -2.49 -1.12 -1.98
CA GLY A 111 -3.32 -1.85 -2.94
C GLY A 111 -4.68 -2.28 -2.40
N ASP A 112 -5.51 -2.79 -3.30
CA ASP A 112 -6.93 -3.09 -3.06
C ASP A 112 -7.13 -4.15 -1.98
N MET A 113 -6.34 -5.22 -2.03
CA MET A 113 -6.41 -6.28 -1.02
C MET A 113 -6.03 -5.77 0.37
N ALA A 114 -5.01 -4.91 0.50
CA ALA A 114 -4.69 -4.28 1.77
C ALA A 114 -5.86 -3.42 2.26
N GLN A 115 -6.51 -2.68 1.36
CA GLN A 115 -7.65 -1.81 1.69
C GLN A 115 -8.89 -2.58 2.13
N VAL A 116 -9.10 -3.81 1.64
CA VAL A 116 -10.16 -4.71 2.13
C VAL A 116 -10.01 -4.99 3.63
N TYR A 117 -8.77 -5.13 4.12
CA TYR A 117 -8.47 -5.38 5.53
C TYR A 117 -8.41 -4.09 6.34
N VAL A 118 -7.68 -3.07 5.88
CA VAL A 118 -7.59 -1.75 6.54
C VAL A 118 -8.96 -1.11 6.70
N GLY A 119 -9.79 -1.16 5.65
CA GLY A 119 -11.15 -0.63 5.70
C GLY A 119 -12.06 -1.34 6.70
N LYS A 120 -11.77 -2.62 7.03
CA LYS A 120 -12.53 -3.43 7.99
C LYS A 120 -11.97 -3.33 9.42
N ALA A 121 -10.68 -3.03 9.59
CA ALA A 121 -10.01 -2.92 10.89
C ALA A 121 -10.61 -1.84 11.83
N GLY A 122 -11.55 -1.02 11.34
CA GLY A 122 -12.30 -0.04 12.14
C GLY A 122 -11.54 1.27 12.31
N ARG A 123 -12.18 2.28 12.94
CA ARG A 123 -11.48 3.51 13.37
C ARG A 123 -11.00 3.26 14.80
N ALA A 124 -9.83 2.66 14.95
CA ALA A 124 -9.28 2.40 16.28
C ALA A 124 -8.75 3.70 16.92
N ARG A 125 -8.35 4.68 16.10
CA ARG A 125 -7.81 6.02 16.44
C ARG A 125 -8.06 7.01 15.29
N PRO A 126 -7.85 8.35 15.44
CA PRO A 126 -7.96 9.33 14.34
C PRO A 126 -6.87 9.21 13.27
N ALA A 127 -6.32 8.02 13.05
CA ALA A 127 -5.33 7.77 12.01
C ALA A 127 -5.98 7.98 10.64
N ALA A 128 -5.35 8.81 9.80
CA ALA A 128 -5.80 9.01 8.44
C ALA A 128 -5.58 7.72 7.63
N ARG A 129 -6.58 7.30 6.86
CA ARG A 129 -6.48 6.12 6.00
C ARG A 129 -6.24 6.52 4.56
N VAL A 130 -5.09 6.12 4.06
CA VAL A 130 -4.68 6.34 2.68
C VAL A 130 -4.78 5.03 1.94
N TRP A 131 -5.52 5.01 0.83
CA TRP A 131 -5.57 3.86 -0.07
C TRP A 131 -4.76 4.15 -1.32
N HIS A 132 -3.71 3.37 -1.55
CA HIS A 132 -2.89 3.48 -2.75
C HIS A 132 -3.38 2.49 -3.81
N VAL A 133 -3.99 3.02 -4.86
CA VAL A 133 -4.54 2.26 -5.99
C VAL A 133 -3.50 2.15 -7.09
N ARG A 134 -3.16 0.89 -7.43
CA ARG A 134 -2.12 0.56 -8.41
C ARG A 134 -2.67 -0.02 -9.73
N ASP A 135 -3.91 -0.48 -9.73
CA ASP A 135 -4.58 -1.05 -10.91
C ASP A 135 -6.09 -0.71 -10.90
N THR A 136 -6.77 -1.07 -12.00
CA THR A 136 -8.21 -0.89 -12.20
C THR A 136 -8.98 -2.22 -12.35
N ALA A 137 -8.39 -3.37 -11.93
CA ALA A 137 -8.95 -4.71 -12.14
C ALA A 137 -10.13 -5.07 -11.22
N SER A 138 -10.12 -4.62 -9.95
CA SER A 138 -11.24 -4.85 -9.02
C SER A 138 -12.60 -4.33 -9.53
N PRO A 139 -13.71 -5.04 -9.25
CA PRO A 139 -15.05 -4.61 -9.63
C PRO A 139 -15.42 -3.23 -9.09
N VAL A 140 -16.18 -2.45 -9.89
CA VAL A 140 -16.58 -1.07 -9.56
C VAL A 140 -17.30 -0.97 -8.21
N TRP A 141 -18.25 -1.88 -7.94
CA TRP A 141 -18.99 -1.88 -6.68
C TRP A 141 -18.07 -2.08 -5.46
N LEU A 142 -17.02 -2.90 -5.61
CA LEU A 142 -16.05 -3.15 -4.54
C LEU A 142 -15.20 -1.90 -4.33
N ARG A 143 -14.68 -1.31 -5.41
CA ARG A 143 -13.88 -0.08 -5.35
C ARG A 143 -14.63 1.06 -4.67
N ARG A 144 -15.91 1.28 -4.98
CA ARG A 144 -16.72 2.31 -4.30
C ARG A 144 -16.84 2.04 -2.79
N ARG A 145 -16.99 0.78 -2.38
CA ARG A 145 -17.01 0.38 -0.96
C ARG A 145 -15.66 0.55 -0.26
N LEU A 146 -14.55 0.37 -0.98
CA LEU A 146 -13.20 0.59 -0.48
C LEU A 146 -12.87 2.08 -0.36
N ALA A 147 -13.27 2.89 -1.36
CA ALA A 147 -13.14 4.35 -1.37
C ALA A 147 -13.92 5.03 -0.23
N ALA A 148 -15.10 4.50 0.10
CA ALA A 148 -15.88 4.98 1.24
C ALA A 148 -15.16 4.80 2.59
N ARG A 149 -14.19 3.87 2.66
CA ARG A 149 -13.41 3.56 3.86
C ARG A 149 -12.03 4.21 3.90
N ALA A 150 -11.68 4.98 2.87
CA ALA A 150 -10.46 5.77 2.79
C ALA A 150 -10.76 7.27 2.98
N ASP A 151 -9.87 7.97 3.67
CA ASP A 151 -9.91 9.43 3.80
C ASP A 151 -9.25 10.10 2.58
N ARG A 152 -8.20 9.47 2.04
CA ARG A 152 -7.52 9.86 0.80
C ARG A 152 -7.16 8.64 -0.05
N ILE A 153 -7.08 8.85 -1.35
CA ILE A 153 -6.77 7.83 -2.35
C ILE A 153 -5.60 8.33 -3.18
N ILE A 154 -4.53 7.55 -3.24
CA ILE A 154 -3.40 7.81 -4.13
C ILE A 154 -3.59 6.96 -5.38
N ALA A 155 -3.58 7.59 -6.54
CA ALA A 155 -3.55 6.92 -7.83
C ALA A 155 -2.12 6.96 -8.39
N VAL A 156 -1.58 5.81 -8.83
CA VAL A 156 -0.23 5.73 -9.40
C VAL A 156 -0.07 6.44 -10.75
N SER A 157 -1.16 6.85 -11.39
CA SER A 157 -1.14 7.54 -12.68
C SER A 157 -2.43 8.31 -12.94
N HIS A 158 -2.40 9.25 -13.89
CA HIS A 158 -3.61 9.91 -14.39
C HIS A 158 -4.60 8.95 -15.06
N SER A 159 -4.13 7.82 -15.61
CA SER A 159 -5.02 6.79 -16.17
C SER A 159 -5.85 6.15 -15.06
N VAL A 160 -5.21 5.80 -13.93
CA VAL A 160 -5.90 5.26 -12.75
C VAL A 160 -6.84 6.29 -12.16
N GLU A 161 -6.43 7.55 -12.02
CA GLU A 161 -7.31 8.64 -11.56
C GLU A 161 -8.57 8.76 -12.42
N LYS A 162 -8.42 8.87 -13.76
CA LYS A 162 -9.55 8.96 -14.69
C LYS A 162 -10.50 7.77 -14.54
N ALA A 163 -9.97 6.56 -14.40
CA ALA A 163 -10.77 5.36 -14.19
C ALA A 163 -11.51 5.36 -12.85
N LEU A 164 -10.89 5.84 -11.77
CA LEU A 164 -11.54 5.96 -10.46
C LEU A 164 -12.67 7.00 -10.50
N VAL A 165 -12.44 8.14 -11.14
CA VAL A 165 -13.45 9.18 -11.32
C VAL A 165 -14.62 8.67 -12.17
N SER A 166 -14.35 7.97 -13.29
CA SER A 166 -15.40 7.40 -14.14
C SER A 166 -16.22 6.30 -13.44
N GLN A 167 -15.66 5.68 -12.40
CA GLN A 167 -16.34 4.73 -11.51
C GLN A 167 -17.17 5.41 -10.41
N GLY A 168 -17.20 6.74 -10.39
CA GLY A 168 -17.96 7.54 -9.43
C GLY A 168 -17.32 7.61 -8.05
N ILE A 169 -15.98 7.54 -7.98
CA ILE A 169 -15.22 7.87 -6.77
C ILE A 169 -14.98 9.39 -6.77
N PRO A 170 -15.22 10.10 -5.65
CA PRO A 170 -15.09 11.56 -5.62
C PRO A 170 -13.66 12.04 -5.90
N ALA A 171 -13.51 12.96 -6.84
CA ALA A 171 -12.20 13.45 -7.31
C ALA A 171 -11.41 14.15 -6.20
N GLU A 172 -12.10 14.80 -5.26
CA GLU A 172 -11.48 15.47 -4.11
C GLU A 172 -10.78 14.51 -3.14
N LYS A 173 -11.11 13.21 -3.17
CA LYS A 173 -10.38 12.19 -2.42
C LYS A 173 -9.12 11.71 -3.13
N ILE A 174 -9.02 11.93 -4.44
CA ILE A 174 -7.98 11.34 -5.29
C ILE A 174 -6.82 12.33 -5.46
N ARG A 175 -5.60 11.80 -5.33
CA ARG A 175 -4.35 12.49 -5.67
C ARG A 175 -3.48 11.57 -6.50
N VAL A 176 -2.98 12.08 -7.62
CA VAL A 176 -2.01 11.34 -8.43
C VAL A 176 -0.63 11.52 -7.83
N VAL A 177 0.03 10.40 -7.54
CA VAL A 177 1.45 10.35 -7.16
C VAL A 177 2.08 9.27 -8.01
N LEU A 178 2.94 9.68 -8.96
CA LEU A 178 3.66 8.75 -9.82
C LEU A 178 4.69 7.98 -9.00
N ASN A 179 4.93 6.71 -9.36
CA ASN A 179 6.03 5.97 -8.75
C ASN A 179 7.36 6.62 -9.14
N GLY A 180 8.18 6.97 -8.14
CA GLY A 180 9.57 7.32 -8.36
C GLY A 180 10.40 6.07 -8.67
N ILE A 181 11.48 6.25 -9.41
CA ILE A 181 12.51 5.24 -9.64
C ILE A 181 13.88 5.87 -9.40
N ASP A 182 14.79 5.13 -8.78
CA ASP A 182 16.19 5.56 -8.70
C ASP A 182 16.80 5.53 -10.11
N THR A 183 17.35 6.66 -10.56
CA THR A 183 17.95 6.78 -11.89
C THR A 183 19.37 6.24 -11.93
N LYS A 184 20.07 6.13 -10.80
CA LYS A 184 21.49 5.74 -10.75
C LYS A 184 21.79 4.42 -11.45
N PRO A 185 20.99 3.33 -11.30
CA PRO A 185 21.26 2.08 -12.00
C PRO A 185 21.14 2.19 -13.53
N PHE A 186 20.48 3.23 -14.04
CA PHE A 186 20.24 3.45 -15.47
C PHE A 186 21.22 4.45 -16.11
N GLU A 187 21.99 5.19 -15.32
CA GLU A 187 22.96 6.17 -15.82
C GLU A 187 24.10 5.52 -16.62
N SER A 188 24.41 4.25 -16.34
CA SER A 188 25.46 3.49 -17.03
C SER A 188 24.94 2.65 -18.21
N VAL A 189 23.62 2.70 -18.50
CA VAL A 189 23.03 1.93 -19.59
C VAL A 189 23.29 2.69 -20.91
N PRO A 190 24.04 2.10 -21.87
CA PRO A 190 24.27 2.74 -23.15
C PRO A 190 22.93 2.99 -23.88
N PRO A 191 22.84 4.06 -24.70
CA PRO A 191 21.63 4.32 -25.46
C PRO A 191 21.27 3.12 -26.34
N PRO A 192 19.98 2.87 -26.58
CA PRO A 192 19.58 1.80 -27.48
C PRO A 192 20.18 2.04 -28.87
N PRO A 193 20.56 0.97 -29.60
CA PRO A 193 21.08 1.10 -30.96
C PRO A 193 20.07 1.82 -31.86
N GLU A 194 20.57 2.60 -32.81
CA GLU A 194 19.72 3.25 -33.81
C GLU A 194 18.97 2.20 -34.65
N GLY A 195 17.65 2.33 -34.73
CA GLY A 195 16.79 1.41 -35.47
C GLY A 195 15.55 0.96 -34.68
N PRO A 196 14.73 0.06 -35.25
CA PRO A 196 13.55 -0.44 -34.58
C PRO A 196 13.92 -1.26 -33.33
N ALA A 197 13.40 -0.84 -32.17
CA ALA A 197 13.52 -1.61 -30.94
C ALA A 197 12.81 -2.96 -31.13
N THR A 198 13.57 -4.06 -30.99
CA THR A 198 13.00 -5.41 -31.03
C THR A 198 12.75 -5.86 -29.60
N VAL A 199 11.48 -5.99 -29.22
CA VAL A 199 11.08 -6.55 -27.91
C VAL A 199 10.68 -8.01 -28.12
N GLY A 200 11.52 -8.93 -27.66
CA GLY A 200 11.21 -10.36 -27.63
C GLY A 200 10.69 -10.79 -26.26
N MET A 201 9.66 -11.64 -26.23
CA MET A 201 9.39 -12.46 -25.05
C MET A 201 10.41 -13.60 -25.06
N VAL A 202 11.21 -13.70 -24.00
CA VAL A 202 12.04 -14.87 -23.72
C VAL A 202 11.21 -15.89 -22.95
#